data_AF-A0A7Z0LNN9-F1
#
_entry.id   AF-A0A7Z0LNN9-F1
#
_cell.length_a   1.000
_cell.length_b   1.000
_cell.length_c   1.000
_cell.angle_alpha   90.00
_cell.angle_beta   90.00
_cell.angle_gamma   90.00
#
_symmetry.space_group_name_H-M   'P 1'
#
loop_
_entity.id
_entity.type
_entity.pdbx_description
1 polymer ?
#
loop_
_entity_poly.entity_id
_entity_poly.type
_entity_poly.pdbx_seq_one_letter_code
_entity_poly.pdbx_strand_id
1 'polypeptide(L)'
;MKASQFIERCKSAIEKLNFHGNLGLVDYFNEHEFHGNMPEGDKLGYQKRSLFSHQREYRVKIDTNRPEPSPYILEVGDLSDIAVITTPKEFNAQLELKLPDGSHA
;
A
#
# COMPACT_ATOMS: atom_id res chain seq x y z
N MET A 1 8.87 4.01 12.59
CA MET A 1 8.42 4.63 11.31
C MET A 1 6.90 4.79 11.33
N LYS A 2 6.36 5.86 10.72
CA LYS A 2 4.89 6.10 10.65
C LYS A 2 4.15 5.03 9.83
N ALA A 3 4.78 4.49 8.78
CA ALA A 3 4.21 3.42 7.95
C ALA A 3 3.89 2.13 8.73
N SER A 4 4.77 1.72 9.67
CA SER A 4 4.51 0.56 10.51
C SER A 4 3.27 0.73 11.38
N GLN A 5 3.01 1.94 11.88
CA GLN A 5 1.82 2.22 12.70
C GLN A 5 0.53 2.13 11.87
N PHE A 6 0.55 2.60 10.62
CA PHE A 6 -0.58 2.40 9.70
C PHE A 6 -0.86 0.91 9.46
N ILE A 7 0.18 0.12 9.19
CA ILE A 7 0.06 -1.34 8.98
C ILE A 7 -0.56 -2.02 10.21
N GLU A 8 -0.10 -1.68 11.41
CA GLU A 8 -0.63 -2.24 12.65
C GLU A 8 -2.09 -1.84 12.90
N ARG A 9 -2.50 -0.61 12.53
CA ARG A 9 -3.91 -0.19 12.59
C ARG A 9 -4.80 -0.98 11.63
N CYS A 10 -4.33 -1.23 10.40
CA CYS A 10 -5.04 -2.09 9.46
C CYS A 10 -5.20 -3.52 10.01
N LYS A 11 -4.11 -4.14 10.49
CA LYS A 11 -4.18 -5.49 11.10
C LYS A 11 -5.15 -5.53 12.27
N SER A 12 -5.05 -4.56 13.18
CA SER A 12 -5.94 -4.46 14.34
C SER A 12 -7.42 -4.34 13.93
N ALA A 13 -7.73 -3.59 12.87
CA ALA A 13 -9.09 -3.46 12.37
C ALA A 13 -9.62 -4.78 11.79
N ILE A 14 -8.79 -5.49 11.03
CA ILE A 14 -9.11 -6.80 10.43
C ILE A 14 -9.38 -7.84 11.54
N GLU A 15 -8.51 -7.90 12.55
CA GLU A 15 -8.63 -8.81 13.68
C GLU A 15 -9.90 -8.54 14.50
N LYS A 16 -10.21 -7.27 14.79
CA LYS A 16 -11.43 -6.88 15.52
C LYS A 16 -12.72 -7.31 14.82
N LEU A 17 -12.71 -7.38 13.49
CA LEU A 17 -13.84 -7.79 12.67
C LEU A 17 -13.86 -9.31 12.41
N ASN A 18 -12.88 -10.04 12.93
CA ASN A 18 -12.69 -11.47 12.70
C ASN A 18 -12.61 -11.81 11.20
N PHE A 19 -11.97 -10.95 10.41
CA PHE A 19 -11.70 -11.20 9.01
C PHE A 19 -10.38 -11.94 8.83
N HIS A 20 -10.33 -12.75 7.77
CA HIS A 20 -9.07 -13.32 7.30
C HIS A 20 -8.44 -12.36 6.30
N GLY A 21 -7.13 -12.23 6.32
CA GLY A 21 -6.47 -11.30 5.43
C GLY A 21 -4.96 -11.33 5.56
N ASN A 22 -4.30 -10.74 4.57
CA ASN A 22 -2.87 -10.57 4.57
C ASN A 22 -2.47 -9.20 4.02
N LEU A 23 -1.29 -8.74 4.41
CA LEU A 23 -0.76 -7.45 4.01
C LEU A 23 0.67 -7.63 3.49
N GLY A 24 1.05 -6.93 2.44
CA GLY A 24 2.33 -7.18 1.80
C GLY A 24 2.71 -6.21 0.70
N LEU A 25 3.99 -6.22 0.35
CA LEU A 25 4.50 -5.53 -0.82
C LEU A 25 4.07 -6.25 -2.10
N VAL A 26 3.87 -5.47 -3.15
CA VAL A 26 3.60 -6.01 -4.48
C VAL A 26 4.89 -6.56 -5.10
N ASP A 27 4.80 -7.79 -5.60
CA ASP A 27 5.82 -8.45 -6.40
C ASP A 27 5.66 -8.02 -7.86
N TYR A 28 6.68 -7.35 -8.38
CA TYR A 28 6.68 -6.85 -9.75
C TYR A 28 7.35 -7.84 -10.69
N PHE A 29 6.67 -8.19 -11.78
CA PHE A 29 7.18 -9.13 -12.78
C PHE A 29 7.25 -8.51 -14.17
N ASN A 30 8.22 -8.94 -14.97
CA ASN A 30 8.30 -8.59 -16.38
C ASN A 30 7.36 -9.50 -17.18
N GLU A 31 6.31 -8.93 -17.77
CA GLU A 31 5.32 -9.66 -18.57
C GLU A 31 5.90 -10.35 -19.81
N HIS A 32 7.07 -9.94 -20.29
CA HIS A 32 7.72 -10.54 -21.45
C HIS A 32 8.60 -11.74 -21.09
N GLU A 33 9.02 -11.85 -19.83
CA GLU A 33 9.87 -12.94 -19.31
C GLU A 33 9.07 -13.91 -18.43
N PHE A 34 7.90 -13.48 -17.95
CA PHE A 34 7.06 -14.31 -17.11
C PHE A 34 6.31 -15.34 -17.94
N HIS A 35 6.72 -16.61 -17.78
CA HIS A 35 6.08 -17.78 -18.39
C HIS A 35 5.55 -18.76 -17.34
N GLY A 36 5.53 -18.36 -16.07
CA GLY A 36 5.13 -19.19 -14.94
C GLY A 36 3.63 -19.09 -14.60
N ASN A 37 3.24 -19.82 -13.56
CA ASN A 37 1.91 -19.70 -12.96
C ASN A 37 1.87 -18.55 -11.96
N MET A 38 0.69 -17.95 -11.80
CA MET A 38 0.48 -16.99 -10.72
C MET A 38 0.67 -17.67 -9.36
N PRO A 39 1.21 -16.96 -8.35
CA PRO A 39 1.34 -17.49 -7.01
C PRO A 39 -0.01 -17.90 -6.41
N GLU A 40 -0.01 -18.97 -5.64
CA GLU A 40 -1.17 -19.48 -4.93
C GLU A 40 -1.17 -19.01 -3.46
N GLY A 41 -2.30 -19.22 -2.76
CA GLY A 41 -2.46 -18.89 -1.35
C GLY A 41 -2.28 -17.40 -1.05
N ASP A 42 -1.58 -17.08 0.05
CA ASP A 42 -1.45 -15.72 0.58
C ASP A 42 -0.76 -14.74 -0.40
N LYS A 43 0.08 -15.26 -1.29
CA LYS A 43 0.79 -14.45 -2.30
C LYS A 43 -0.08 -14.07 -3.48
N LEU A 44 -1.19 -14.76 -3.72
CA LEU A 44 -2.08 -14.43 -4.83
C LEU A 44 -2.60 -13.00 -4.68
N GLY A 45 -2.58 -12.23 -5.76
CA GLY A 45 -3.07 -10.85 -5.76
C GLY A 45 -2.04 -9.83 -5.25
N TYR A 46 -0.77 -10.22 -5.10
CA TYR A 46 0.36 -9.29 -4.92
C TYR A 46 1.17 -9.06 -6.19
N GLN A 47 0.73 -9.58 -7.34
CA GLN A 47 1.50 -9.49 -8.57
C GLN A 47 1.08 -8.24 -9.36
N LYS A 48 2.06 -7.55 -9.94
CA LYS A 48 1.82 -6.42 -10.85
C LYS A 48 2.92 -6.35 -11.92
N ARG A 49 2.57 -5.86 -13.11
CA ARG A 49 3.55 -5.64 -14.19
C ARG A 49 4.62 -4.65 -13.76
N SER A 50 5.87 -4.95 -14.11
CA SER A 50 7.06 -4.16 -13.78
C SER A 50 6.99 -2.72 -14.31
N LEU A 51 6.19 -2.46 -15.35
CA LEU A 51 5.82 -1.13 -15.82
C LEU A 51 5.34 -0.19 -14.69
N PHE A 52 4.73 -0.75 -13.65
CA PHE A 52 4.19 0.00 -12.50
C PHE A 52 5.09 -0.06 -11.25
N SER A 53 6.32 -0.56 -11.36
CA SER A 53 7.26 -0.72 -10.23
C SER A 53 7.57 0.59 -9.51
N HIS A 54 7.54 1.71 -10.23
CA HIS A 54 7.71 3.05 -9.68
C HIS A 54 6.70 3.40 -8.58
N GLN A 55 5.54 2.74 -8.53
CA GLN A 55 4.48 3.00 -7.54
C GLN A 55 4.79 2.42 -6.15
N ARG A 56 5.66 1.39 -6.06
CA ARG A 56 6.08 0.75 -4.79
C ARG A 56 4.89 0.42 -3.87
N GLU A 57 3.93 -0.31 -4.40
CA GLU A 57 2.62 -0.53 -3.78
C GLU A 57 2.69 -1.53 -2.60
N TYR A 58 1.92 -1.23 -1.55
CA TYR A 58 1.65 -2.11 -0.42
C TYR A 58 0.15 -2.41 -0.37
N ARG A 59 -0.25 -3.68 -0.39
CA ARG A 59 -1.65 -4.10 -0.45
C ARG A 59 -2.15 -4.66 0.86
N VAL A 60 -3.40 -4.32 1.17
CA VAL A 60 -4.22 -4.94 2.22
C VAL A 60 -5.26 -5.80 1.52
N LYS A 61 -5.21 -7.12 1.75
CA LYS A 61 -6.18 -8.08 1.23
C LYS A 61 -6.97 -8.66 2.40
N ILE A 62 -8.29 -8.60 2.30
CA ILE A 62 -9.20 -9.11 3.33
C ILE A 62 -10.29 -9.92 2.66
N ASP A 63 -10.67 -11.01 3.31
CA ASP A 63 -11.91 -11.73 3.03
C ASP A 63 -12.97 -11.22 4.00
N THR A 64 -14.01 -10.59 3.44
CA THR A 64 -15.11 -10.02 4.21
C THR A 64 -16.21 -11.05 4.51
N ASN A 65 -16.06 -12.30 4.04
CA ASN A 65 -17.04 -13.38 4.15
C ASN A 65 -18.44 -12.99 3.62
N ARG A 66 -18.51 -12.04 2.69
CA ARG A 66 -19.76 -11.60 2.08
C ARG A 66 -20.11 -12.48 0.90
N PRO A 67 -21.37 -12.94 0.78
CA PRO A 67 -21.79 -13.78 -0.33
C PRO A 67 -21.78 -13.03 -1.67
N GLU A 68 -22.07 -11.73 -1.65
CA GLU A 68 -22.15 -10.90 -2.84
C GLU A 68 -21.03 -9.84 -2.87
N PRO A 69 -20.36 -9.65 -4.03
CA PRO A 69 -19.35 -8.61 -4.20
C PRO A 69 -19.95 -7.22 -3.96
N SER A 70 -19.49 -6.54 -2.92
CA SER A 70 -19.87 -5.16 -2.62
C SER A 70 -18.67 -4.41 -2.06
N PRO A 71 -18.57 -3.09 -2.31
CA PRO A 71 -17.55 -2.26 -1.67
C PRO A 71 -17.60 -2.43 -0.15
N TYR A 72 -16.43 -2.58 0.46
CA TYR A 72 -16.27 -2.64 1.90
C TYR A 72 -15.43 -1.45 2.37
N ILE A 73 -15.94 -0.73 3.37
CA ILE A 73 -15.21 0.36 4.03
C ILE A 73 -14.62 -0.21 5.32
N LEU A 74 -13.30 -0.37 5.37
CA LEU A 74 -12.57 -0.76 6.57
C LEU A 74 -12.24 0.49 7.39
N GLU A 75 -12.83 0.59 8.58
CA GLU A 75 -12.49 1.62 9.56
C GLU A 75 -11.16 1.25 10.23
N VAL A 76 -10.16 2.14 10.16
CA VAL A 76 -8.79 1.91 10.68
C VAL A 76 -8.40 2.88 11.80
N GLY A 77 -9.36 3.63 12.33
CA GLY A 77 -9.16 4.70 13.30
C GLY A 77 -8.73 6.03 12.67
N ASP A 78 -8.59 7.03 13.55
CA ASP A 78 -7.94 8.30 13.19
C ASP A 78 -6.50 8.05 12.72
N LEU A 79 -6.05 8.81 11.71
CA LEU A 79 -4.70 8.75 11.16
C LEU A 79 -3.94 10.07 11.32
N SER A 80 -4.55 11.09 11.95
CA SER A 80 -4.00 12.45 12.05
C SER A 80 -2.62 12.53 12.72
N ASP A 81 -2.27 11.57 13.56
CA ASP A 81 -0.97 11.48 14.25
C ASP A 81 0.15 10.87 13.37
N ILE A 82 -0.21 10.12 12.33
CA ILE A 82 0.73 9.39 11.45
C ILE A 82 0.65 9.80 9.98
N ALA A 83 -0.33 10.62 9.60
CA ALA A 83 -0.53 11.11 8.25
C ALA A 83 -0.78 12.63 8.25
N VAL A 84 -0.50 13.26 7.11
CA VAL A 84 -0.77 14.68 6.86
C VAL A 84 -1.64 14.76 5.63
N ILE A 85 -2.75 15.49 5.71
CA ILE A 85 -3.55 15.83 4.54
C ILE A 85 -2.80 16.94 3.80
N THR A 86 -2.39 16.66 2.56
CA THR A 86 -1.69 17.64 1.74
C THR A 86 -1.98 17.43 0.26
N THR A 87 -1.97 18.50 -0.50
CA THR A 87 -2.06 18.47 -1.96
C THR A 87 -0.67 18.25 -2.59
N PRO A 88 -0.59 17.75 -3.84
CA PRO A 88 0.69 17.70 -4.55
C PRO A 88 1.39 19.07 -4.65
N LYS A 89 0.61 20.15 -4.76
CA LYS A 89 1.16 21.53 -4.81
C LYS A 89 1.84 21.91 -3.49
N GLU A 90 1.19 21.67 -2.35
CA GLU A 90 1.74 21.94 -1.02
C GLU A 90 2.97 21.09 -0.75
N PHE A 91 2.90 19.80 -1.07
CA PHE A 91 4.04 18.89 -0.94
C PHE A 91 5.25 19.36 -1.77
N ASN A 92 5.03 19.72 -3.04
CA ASN A 92 6.11 20.18 -3.91
C ASN A 92 6.71 21.52 -3.44
N ALA A 93 5.90 22.41 -2.85
CA ALA A 93 6.39 23.67 -2.30
C ALA A 93 7.29 23.48 -1.06
N GLN A 94 7.18 22.35 -0.37
CA GLN A 94 8.04 22.00 0.77
C GLN A 94 9.28 21.19 0.37
N LEU A 95 9.39 20.80 -0.90
CA LEU A 95 10.46 19.97 -1.38
C LEU A 95 11.71 20.82 -1.64
N GLU A 96 12.54 21.03 -0.61
CA GLU A 96 13.83 21.70 -0.77
C GLU A 96 14.91 20.70 -1.24
N LEU A 97 15.39 20.89 -2.47
CA LEU A 97 16.58 20.20 -2.97
C LEU A 97 17.80 21.08 -2.72
N LYS A 98 18.64 20.70 -1.76
CA LYS A 98 19.97 21.31 -1.56
C LYS A 98 21.00 20.53 -2.34
N LEU A 99 21.67 21.20 -3.27
CA LEU A 99 22.80 20.63 -3.99
C LEU A 99 24.04 20.59 -3.08
N PRO A 100 25.02 19.70 -3.35
CA PRO A 100 26.22 19.54 -2.50
C PRO A 100 27.04 20.82 -2.33
N ASP A 101 26.93 21.76 -3.27
CA ASP A 101 27.60 23.07 -3.25
C ASP A 101 26.83 24.14 -2.46
N GLY A 102 25.70 23.78 -1.83
CA GLY A 102 24.85 24.68 -1.07
C GLY A 102 23.91 25.54 -1.90
N SER A 103 23.89 25.36 -3.23
CA SER A 103 22.92 26.01 -4.10
C SER A 103 21.55 25.31 -4.05
N HIS A 104 20.51 26.05 -4.45
CA HIS A 104 19.12 25.60 -4.49
C HIS A 104 18.67 25.45 -5.95
N ALA A 105 17.93 24.37 -6.24
CA ALA A 105 17.31 24.12 -7.55
C ALA A 105 15.87 24.66 -7.61
#